data_AF-A0A328U0I2-F1
#
_entry.id   AF-A0A328U0I2-F1
#
_cell.length_a   1.000
_cell.length_b   1.000
_cell.length_c   1.000
_cell.angle_alpha   90.00
_cell.angle_beta   90.00
_cell.angle_gamma   90.00
#
_symmetry.space_group_name_H-M   'P 1'
#
loop_
_entity.id
_entity.type
_entity.pdbx_description
1 polymer ?
#
loop_
_entity_poly.entity_id
_entity_poly.type
_entity_poly.pdbx_seq_one_letter_code
_entity_poly.pdbx_strand_id
1 'polypeptide(L)'
;MENFLLWGFYFLTFYAFLPGIISRTFGFRVFKKGRAEREIALTFDDGPDPVYTPQLLDLLKKHGAKATFFVVGIHAERHPELLKRMHAEGHVIGIHNYVHKSNWLMRPGTVKKQIHRTSEIIRRTTGVRSAYYRPPWGIVNLFDFSNLGYLQIILWSALFGDWRKRVGAERLLKRMMKKLRPGEVLLLHDCGATFGADEVAPANMLIALEAFLEAGRERGYRFVHITEMIALSDQNRGKAKAPAPATHSWVKRAMIACWMGWERVFNVLFRVKSAGDDSIFHLRLVSYPGRTLELTDGRRIEHKDPVIELHFDNHKLLKMMTESRSMMHVAIMLIREVQKGMPKLAQQLTGNKEYEHAKGLYGVSMINRGAEQFGFSVLPIPKGLFDVSTRLYLKLLLRVLHPSGKKRLSEQGSRLDPRIIAMSMEEFWHRYGADANVSPQWKAPKPYEAKLHQGARTGLAPAAYDNPNPRAGEFTP
;
A
#
# COMPACT_ATOMS: atom_id res chain seq x y z
N MET A 1 27.53 -6.86 -7.57
CA MET A 1 26.31 -7.13 -8.39
C MET A 1 25.14 -7.65 -7.57
N GLU A 2 25.37 -8.56 -6.61
CA GLU A 2 24.30 -9.10 -5.73
C GLU A 2 23.49 -8.04 -4.98
N ASN A 3 24.13 -6.99 -4.44
CA ASN A 3 23.42 -5.90 -3.80
C ASN A 3 22.51 -5.12 -4.77
N PHE A 4 22.88 -4.95 -6.03
CA PHE A 4 22.06 -4.21 -7.00
C PHE A 4 20.80 -5.00 -7.40
N LEU A 5 20.92 -6.33 -7.55
CA LEU A 5 19.80 -7.23 -7.79
C LEU A 5 18.88 -7.34 -6.56
N LEU A 6 19.46 -7.38 -5.35
CA LEU A 6 18.76 -7.32 -4.07
C LEU A 6 17.93 -6.03 -3.95
N TRP A 7 18.54 -4.86 -4.18
CA TRP A 7 17.87 -3.57 -4.13
C TRP A 7 16.81 -3.42 -5.23
N GLY A 8 17.10 -3.90 -6.45
CA GLY A 8 16.14 -3.95 -7.55
C GLY A 8 14.91 -4.81 -7.22
N PHE A 9 15.11 -5.94 -6.55
CA PHE A 9 14.05 -6.87 -6.13
C PHE A 9 13.20 -6.33 -4.97
N TYR A 10 13.81 -5.72 -3.95
CA TYR A 10 13.08 -5.03 -2.88
C TYR A 10 12.28 -3.83 -3.42
N PHE A 11 12.90 -3.06 -4.31
CA PHE A 11 12.24 -1.97 -4.99
C PHE A 11 11.05 -2.50 -5.80
N LEU A 12 11.22 -3.48 -6.70
CA LEU A 12 10.11 -4.05 -7.49
C LEU A 12 8.98 -4.64 -6.61
N THR A 13 9.33 -5.31 -5.51
CA THR A 13 8.35 -5.98 -4.66
C THR A 13 7.53 -4.98 -3.82
N PHE A 14 8.17 -4.01 -3.16
CA PHE A 14 7.49 -3.09 -2.25
C PHE A 14 7.01 -1.78 -2.91
N TYR A 15 7.68 -1.32 -3.97
CA TYR A 15 7.25 -0.15 -4.74
C TYR A 15 5.99 -0.43 -5.55
N ALA A 16 5.82 -1.70 -5.94
CA ALA A 16 5.12 -2.03 -7.17
C ALA A 16 4.18 -3.23 -7.00
N PHE A 17 4.68 -4.36 -6.52
CA PHE A 17 3.89 -5.58 -6.36
C PHE A 17 2.90 -5.51 -5.18
N LEU A 18 3.37 -5.12 -3.99
CA LEU A 18 2.54 -5.10 -2.78
C LEU A 18 1.41 -4.03 -2.82
N PRO A 19 1.66 -2.77 -3.23
CA PRO A 19 0.59 -1.77 -3.39
C PRO A 19 -0.41 -2.16 -4.48
N GLY A 20 0.07 -2.76 -5.58
CA GLY A 20 -0.75 -3.27 -6.68
C GLY A 20 -1.71 -4.37 -6.22
N ILE A 21 -1.20 -5.35 -5.46
CA ILE A 21 -2.02 -6.40 -4.86
C ILE A 21 -3.02 -5.79 -3.89
N ILE A 22 -2.57 -4.98 -2.91
CA ILE A 22 -3.44 -4.41 -1.87
C ILE A 22 -4.60 -3.61 -2.48
N SER A 23 -4.34 -2.83 -3.51
CA SER A 23 -5.36 -1.97 -4.12
C SER A 23 -6.35 -2.78 -4.95
N ARG A 24 -5.85 -3.77 -5.69
CA ARG A 24 -6.68 -4.65 -6.53
C ARG A 24 -7.55 -5.58 -5.67
N THR A 25 -7.00 -6.16 -4.60
CA THR A 25 -7.75 -7.05 -3.70
C THR A 25 -8.63 -6.27 -2.71
N PHE A 26 -8.12 -5.27 -2.00
CA PHE A 26 -8.82 -4.60 -0.90
C PHE A 26 -9.51 -3.28 -1.26
N GLY A 27 -9.31 -2.73 -2.47
CA GLY A 27 -9.92 -1.45 -2.85
C GLY A 27 -9.40 -0.26 -2.02
N PHE A 28 -8.22 -0.38 -1.43
CA PHE A 28 -7.66 0.66 -0.56
C PHE A 28 -7.40 1.96 -1.36
N ARG A 29 -8.18 3.01 -1.08
CA ARG A 29 -8.13 4.32 -1.74
C ARG A 29 -8.38 4.29 -3.26
N VAL A 30 -8.98 3.23 -3.77
CA VAL A 30 -9.38 3.11 -5.18
C VAL A 30 -10.85 2.76 -5.28
N PHE A 31 -11.53 3.24 -6.31
CA PHE A 31 -12.90 2.82 -6.62
C PHE A 31 -12.86 1.77 -7.72
N LYS A 32 -13.44 0.59 -7.47
CA LYS A 32 -13.42 -0.55 -8.41
C LYS A 32 -14.79 -1.13 -8.73
N LYS A 33 -15.76 -0.95 -7.83
CA LYS A 33 -17.11 -1.48 -7.93
C LYS A 33 -18.03 -0.59 -7.11
N GLY A 34 -19.20 -0.27 -7.66
CA GLY A 34 -20.23 0.50 -6.99
C GLY A 34 -21.25 -0.37 -6.25
N ARG A 35 -22.07 0.30 -5.44
CA ARG A 35 -23.29 -0.23 -4.84
C ARG A 35 -24.47 0.45 -5.52
N ALA A 36 -24.97 -0.18 -6.57
CA ALA A 36 -26.10 0.30 -7.35
C ALA A 36 -27.14 -0.80 -7.50
N GLU A 37 -28.37 -0.43 -7.81
CA GLU A 37 -29.47 -1.38 -7.98
C GLU A 37 -29.57 -1.88 -9.41
N ARG A 38 -29.37 -0.98 -10.40
CA ARG A 38 -29.52 -1.30 -11.83
C ARG A 38 -28.45 -0.67 -12.72
N GLU A 39 -27.53 0.09 -12.16
CA GLU A 39 -26.54 0.82 -12.92
C GLU A 39 -25.27 0.01 -13.16
N ILE A 40 -24.64 0.27 -14.30
CA ILE A 40 -23.36 -0.31 -14.71
C ILE A 40 -22.49 0.84 -15.22
N ALA A 41 -21.25 0.93 -14.72
CA ALA A 41 -20.33 1.98 -15.12
C ALA A 41 -19.51 1.55 -16.33
N LEU A 42 -19.63 2.29 -17.44
CA LEU A 42 -18.80 2.10 -18.64
C LEU A 42 -17.54 2.94 -18.55
N THR A 43 -16.39 2.31 -18.72
CA THR A 43 -15.11 3.03 -18.76
C THR A 43 -14.25 2.56 -19.93
N PHE A 44 -13.66 3.52 -20.66
CA PHE A 44 -12.84 3.30 -21.85
C PHE A 44 -11.45 3.88 -21.61
N ASP A 45 -10.41 3.08 -21.80
CA ASP A 45 -9.01 3.48 -21.68
C ASP A 45 -8.37 3.65 -23.06
N ASP A 46 -7.22 4.32 -23.09
CA ASP A 46 -6.26 4.44 -24.19
C ASP A 46 -6.57 5.46 -25.30
N GLY A 47 -7.83 5.89 -25.47
CA GLY A 47 -8.20 6.93 -26.41
C GLY A 47 -7.71 8.36 -26.08
N PRO A 48 -8.15 9.37 -26.83
CA PRO A 48 -9.05 9.26 -27.99
C PRO A 48 -8.33 8.77 -29.26
N ASP A 49 -8.98 7.86 -29.99
CA ASP A 49 -8.61 7.39 -31.31
C ASP A 49 -9.49 8.08 -32.39
N PRO A 50 -8.91 8.66 -33.45
CA PRO A 50 -9.68 9.42 -34.43
C PRO A 50 -10.64 8.58 -35.28
N VAL A 51 -10.46 7.25 -35.33
CA VAL A 51 -11.31 6.34 -36.11
C VAL A 51 -12.41 5.75 -35.22
N TYR A 52 -12.05 5.20 -34.06
CA TYR A 52 -12.96 4.40 -33.23
C TYR A 52 -13.70 5.21 -32.17
N THR A 53 -13.08 6.23 -31.58
CA THR A 53 -13.74 7.05 -30.55
C THR A 53 -14.99 7.77 -31.08
N PRO A 54 -15.02 8.37 -32.31
CA PRO A 54 -16.25 8.93 -32.86
C PRO A 54 -17.39 7.93 -32.97
N GLN A 55 -17.10 6.72 -33.47
CA GLN A 55 -18.07 5.63 -33.62
C GLN A 55 -18.60 5.18 -32.25
N LEU A 56 -17.73 5.11 -31.24
CA LEU A 56 -18.12 4.81 -29.87
C LEU A 56 -19.06 5.88 -29.30
N LEU A 57 -18.78 7.16 -29.53
CA LEU A 57 -19.63 8.25 -29.07
C LEU A 57 -21.01 8.19 -29.74
N ASP A 58 -21.07 7.93 -31.04
CA ASP A 58 -22.33 7.72 -31.77
C ASP A 58 -23.13 6.53 -31.20
N LEU A 59 -22.46 5.42 -30.90
CA LEU A 59 -23.08 4.25 -30.30
C LEU A 59 -23.62 4.55 -28.89
N LEU A 60 -22.83 5.21 -28.03
CA LEU A 60 -23.28 5.60 -26.69
C LEU A 60 -24.49 6.53 -26.76
N LYS A 61 -24.48 7.49 -27.68
CA LYS A 61 -25.60 8.41 -27.93
C LYS A 61 -26.85 7.65 -28.40
N LYS A 62 -26.73 6.72 -29.34
CA LYS A 62 -27.83 5.86 -29.83
C LYS A 62 -28.53 5.11 -28.70
N HIS A 63 -27.78 4.65 -27.70
CA HIS A 63 -28.33 3.90 -26.56
C HIS A 63 -28.61 4.76 -25.31
N GLY A 64 -28.44 6.08 -25.38
CA GLY A 64 -28.60 6.97 -24.22
C GLY A 64 -27.64 6.66 -23.07
N ALA A 65 -26.51 6.01 -23.35
CA ALA A 65 -25.53 5.59 -22.36
C ALA A 65 -24.52 6.72 -22.06
N LYS A 66 -24.07 6.80 -20.80
CA LYS A 66 -22.93 7.66 -20.42
C LYS A 66 -21.74 6.82 -20.02
N ALA A 67 -20.54 7.34 -20.26
CA ALA A 67 -19.30 6.64 -20.01
C ALA A 67 -18.22 7.55 -19.41
N THR A 68 -17.14 6.95 -18.94
CA THR A 68 -15.91 7.63 -18.53
C THR A 68 -14.75 7.26 -19.43
N PHE A 69 -14.09 8.23 -20.02
CA PHE A 69 -12.95 8.04 -20.92
C PHE A 69 -11.65 8.40 -20.20
N PHE A 70 -10.81 7.41 -19.90
CA PHE A 70 -9.47 7.62 -19.37
C PHE A 70 -8.50 7.84 -20.52
N VAL A 71 -8.28 9.11 -20.86
CA VAL A 71 -7.52 9.48 -22.06
C VAL A 71 -6.01 9.52 -21.80
N VAL A 72 -5.24 9.07 -22.78
CA VAL A 72 -3.79 9.24 -22.81
C VAL A 72 -3.48 10.63 -23.36
N GLY A 73 -2.71 11.42 -22.61
CA GLY A 73 -2.54 12.84 -22.88
C GLY A 73 -1.97 13.17 -24.26
N ILE A 74 -1.09 12.35 -24.83
CA ILE A 74 -0.57 12.58 -26.19
C ILE A 74 -1.65 12.43 -27.27
N HIS A 75 -2.61 11.53 -27.07
CA HIS A 75 -3.76 11.38 -27.98
C HIS A 75 -4.74 12.53 -27.77
N ALA A 76 -5.00 12.89 -26.51
CA ALA A 76 -5.84 14.04 -26.17
C ALA A 76 -5.31 15.38 -26.70
N GLU A 77 -3.98 15.56 -26.73
CA GLU A 77 -3.33 16.76 -27.29
C GLU A 77 -3.50 16.85 -28.81
N ARG A 78 -3.54 15.69 -29.50
CA ARG A 78 -3.71 15.60 -30.96
C ARG A 78 -5.17 15.72 -31.40
N HIS A 79 -6.11 15.31 -30.56
CA HIS A 79 -7.54 15.25 -30.88
C HIS A 79 -8.42 16.02 -29.88
N PRO A 80 -8.18 17.34 -29.68
CA PRO A 80 -8.96 18.14 -28.74
C PRO A 80 -10.45 18.23 -29.10
N GLU A 81 -10.81 18.11 -30.37
CA GLU A 81 -12.19 18.04 -30.85
C GLU A 81 -12.96 16.86 -30.25
N LEU A 82 -12.32 15.71 -30.06
CA LEU A 82 -12.94 14.55 -29.44
C LEU A 82 -13.14 14.73 -27.95
N LEU A 83 -12.22 15.42 -27.26
CA LEU A 83 -12.41 15.80 -25.86
C LEU A 83 -13.60 16.76 -25.69
N LYS A 84 -13.73 17.75 -26.58
CA LYS A 84 -14.89 18.66 -26.57
C LYS A 84 -16.19 17.89 -26.78
N ARG A 85 -16.20 16.97 -27.75
CA ARG A 85 -17.36 16.13 -28.06
C ARG A 85 -17.73 15.24 -26.87
N MET A 86 -16.77 14.53 -26.26
CA MET A 86 -17.00 13.74 -25.04
C MET A 86 -17.65 14.57 -23.94
N HIS A 87 -17.12 15.77 -23.69
CA HIS A 87 -17.62 16.66 -22.65
C HIS A 87 -19.04 17.18 -22.97
N ALA A 88 -19.26 17.67 -24.19
CA ALA A 88 -20.55 18.19 -24.64
C ALA A 88 -21.65 17.12 -24.63
N GLU A 89 -21.30 15.87 -24.93
CA GLU A 89 -22.21 14.73 -24.86
C GLU A 89 -22.41 14.20 -23.42
N GLY A 90 -21.86 14.87 -22.41
CA GLY A 90 -22.09 14.56 -20.99
C GLY A 90 -21.30 13.35 -20.47
N HIS A 91 -20.19 13.00 -21.11
CA HIS A 91 -19.28 11.99 -20.62
C HIS A 91 -18.24 12.57 -19.66
N VAL A 92 -17.66 11.72 -18.82
CA VAL A 92 -16.60 12.11 -17.89
C VAL A 92 -15.25 11.80 -18.50
N ILE A 93 -14.32 12.74 -18.42
CA ILE A 93 -12.95 12.55 -18.93
C ILE A 93 -12.00 12.36 -17.74
N GLY A 94 -11.39 11.17 -17.67
CA GLY A 94 -10.37 10.75 -16.72
C GLY A 94 -8.96 10.87 -17.31
N ILE A 95 -7.94 10.83 -16.46
CA ILE A 95 -6.53 10.86 -16.86
C ILE A 95 -5.96 9.44 -16.93
N HIS A 96 -5.24 9.11 -18.02
CA HIS A 96 -4.50 7.85 -18.21
C HIS A 96 -3.00 8.08 -18.48
N ASN A 97 -2.37 8.97 -17.70
CA ASN A 97 -1.05 9.56 -17.96
C ASN A 97 -0.98 10.35 -19.29
N TYR A 98 0.19 10.91 -19.60
CA TYR A 98 0.41 11.61 -20.87
C TYR A 98 0.94 10.67 -21.96
N VAL A 99 1.75 9.68 -21.59
CA VAL A 99 2.08 8.51 -22.42
C VAL A 99 1.65 7.22 -21.73
N HIS A 100 1.25 6.20 -22.51
CA HIS A 100 0.83 4.89 -22.00
C HIS A 100 2.02 4.02 -21.54
N LYS A 101 2.78 4.53 -20.55
CA LYS A 101 3.87 3.82 -19.90
C LYS A 101 3.46 3.41 -18.49
N SER A 102 3.87 2.22 -18.08
CA SER A 102 3.64 1.73 -16.72
C SER A 102 4.31 2.63 -15.68
N ASN A 103 3.57 2.96 -14.61
CA ASN A 103 4.08 3.72 -13.48
C ASN A 103 5.27 3.03 -12.78
N TRP A 104 5.48 1.72 -12.97
CA TRP A 104 6.66 1.00 -12.47
C TRP A 104 7.96 1.48 -13.08
N LEU A 105 7.93 1.87 -14.36
CA LEU A 105 9.12 2.27 -15.11
C LEU A 105 9.41 3.77 -14.98
N MET A 106 8.60 4.50 -14.19
CA MET A 106 8.66 5.95 -14.08
C MET A 106 8.93 6.39 -12.63
N ARG A 107 9.78 7.42 -12.48
CA ARG A 107 10.02 8.08 -11.21
C ARG A 107 8.75 8.82 -10.74
N PRO A 108 8.50 8.97 -9.43
CA PRO A 108 7.30 9.65 -8.92
C PRO A 108 7.08 11.07 -9.45
N GLY A 109 8.17 11.86 -9.57
CA GLY A 109 8.10 13.19 -10.17
C GLY A 109 7.70 13.18 -11.65
N THR A 110 8.08 12.13 -12.38
CA THR A 110 7.67 11.93 -13.78
C THR A 110 6.19 11.61 -13.87
N VAL A 111 5.67 10.69 -13.05
CA VAL A 111 4.24 10.36 -13.00
C VAL A 111 3.42 11.62 -12.69
N LYS A 112 3.84 12.43 -11.71
CA LYS A 112 3.17 13.71 -11.39
C LYS A 112 3.13 14.66 -12.58
N LYS A 113 4.24 14.81 -13.32
CA LYS A 113 4.30 15.65 -14.54
C LYS A 113 3.39 15.12 -15.64
N GLN A 114 3.35 13.81 -15.84
CA GLN A 114 2.50 13.13 -16.83
C GLN A 114 1.01 13.42 -16.54
N ILE A 115 0.59 13.20 -15.29
CA ILE A 115 -0.79 13.46 -14.85
C ILE A 115 -1.14 14.94 -14.96
N HIS A 116 -0.24 15.83 -14.51
CA HIS A 116 -0.48 17.27 -14.58
C HIS A 116 -0.61 17.77 -16.02
N ARG A 117 0.24 17.29 -16.93
CA ARG A 117 0.17 17.66 -18.36
C ARG A 117 -1.17 17.23 -18.97
N THR A 118 -1.59 15.99 -18.78
CA THR A 118 -2.90 15.52 -19.28
C THR A 118 -4.06 16.29 -18.65
N SER A 119 -3.99 16.57 -17.35
CA SER A 119 -5.01 17.38 -16.65
C SER A 119 -5.15 18.78 -17.26
N GLU A 120 -4.03 19.41 -17.61
CA GLU A 120 -4.01 20.74 -18.21
C GLU A 120 -4.53 20.73 -19.66
N ILE A 121 -4.23 19.69 -20.44
CA ILE A 121 -4.81 19.50 -21.78
C ILE A 121 -6.33 19.38 -21.68
N ILE A 122 -6.84 18.53 -20.78
CA ILE A 122 -8.29 18.39 -20.55
C ILE A 122 -8.89 19.76 -20.18
N ARG A 123 -8.31 20.45 -19.20
CA ARG A 123 -8.80 21.75 -18.72
C ARG A 123 -8.85 22.80 -19.82
N ARG A 124 -7.80 22.91 -20.64
CA ARG A 124 -7.74 23.90 -21.73
C ARG A 124 -8.78 23.61 -22.80
N THR A 125 -9.06 22.34 -23.05
CA THR A 125 -9.98 21.91 -24.12
C THR A 125 -11.44 21.97 -23.70
N THR A 126 -11.76 21.62 -22.46
CA THR A 126 -13.14 21.47 -21.98
C THR A 126 -13.56 22.49 -20.91
N GLY A 127 -12.62 23.28 -20.40
CA GLY A 127 -12.86 24.21 -19.29
C GLY A 127 -12.91 23.55 -17.90
N VAL A 128 -12.96 22.22 -17.83
CA VAL A 128 -13.08 21.48 -16.56
C VAL A 128 -11.84 20.64 -16.27
N ARG A 129 -11.46 20.54 -14.99
CA ARG A 129 -10.39 19.61 -14.56
C ARG A 129 -10.97 18.23 -14.32
N SER A 130 -10.27 17.20 -14.79
CA SER A 130 -10.60 15.82 -14.44
C SER A 130 -10.44 15.57 -12.95
N ALA A 131 -11.41 14.89 -12.33
CA ALA A 131 -11.37 14.44 -10.94
C ALA A 131 -10.85 12.99 -10.80
N TYR A 132 -10.63 12.29 -11.91
CA TYR A 132 -10.39 10.85 -11.92
C TYR A 132 -9.09 10.50 -12.64
N TYR A 133 -8.39 9.52 -12.08
CA TYR A 133 -7.17 8.99 -12.63
C TYR A 133 -7.24 7.46 -12.67
N ARG A 134 -6.82 6.88 -13.79
CA ARG A 134 -6.54 5.45 -13.88
C ARG A 134 -5.09 5.29 -14.31
N PRO A 135 -4.24 4.59 -13.53
CA PRO A 135 -2.88 4.35 -13.97
C PRO A 135 -2.86 3.32 -15.12
N PRO A 136 -1.98 3.48 -16.12
CA PRO A 136 -1.74 2.46 -17.13
C PRO A 136 -1.56 1.07 -16.53
N TRP A 137 -2.17 0.07 -17.16
CA TRP A 137 -2.15 -1.34 -16.71
C TRP A 137 -2.86 -1.61 -15.37
N GLY A 138 -3.52 -0.60 -14.79
CA GLY A 138 -4.05 -0.64 -13.42
C GLY A 138 -2.96 -0.87 -12.37
N ILE A 139 -1.73 -0.51 -12.71
CA ILE A 139 -0.56 -0.71 -11.87
C ILE A 139 -0.36 0.55 -11.03
N VAL A 140 -0.74 0.46 -9.76
CA VAL A 140 -0.52 1.50 -8.75
C VAL A 140 0.81 1.28 -8.03
N ASN A 141 1.55 2.35 -7.79
CA ASN A 141 2.71 2.35 -6.90
C ASN A 141 2.39 3.12 -5.60
N LEU A 142 3.30 3.07 -4.62
CA LEU A 142 3.10 3.73 -3.33
C LEU A 142 2.91 5.25 -3.43
N PHE A 143 3.52 5.89 -4.44
CA PHE A 143 3.48 7.34 -4.64
C PHE A 143 2.16 7.82 -5.26
N ASP A 144 1.47 6.94 -5.99
CA ASP A 144 0.11 7.23 -6.47
C ASP A 144 -0.82 7.50 -5.28
N PHE A 145 -0.62 6.88 -4.11
CA PHE A 145 -1.46 7.13 -2.93
C PHE A 145 -1.13 8.40 -2.13
N SER A 146 0.08 8.95 -2.29
CA SER A 146 0.56 10.09 -1.51
C SER A 146 0.59 11.40 -2.29
N ASN A 147 0.55 11.36 -3.64
CA ASN A 147 0.91 12.51 -4.47
C ASN A 147 -0.13 12.89 -5.55
N LEU A 148 -1.32 12.27 -5.56
CA LEU A 148 -2.39 12.55 -6.53
C LEU A 148 -3.27 13.76 -6.17
N GLY A 149 -3.10 14.34 -4.99
CA GLY A 149 -3.87 15.51 -4.55
C GLY A 149 -5.37 15.22 -4.49
N TYR A 150 -6.14 15.87 -5.36
CA TYR A 150 -7.60 15.78 -5.44
C TYR A 150 -8.11 14.64 -6.35
N LEU A 151 -7.22 13.96 -7.08
CA LEU A 151 -7.62 12.91 -8.02
C LEU A 151 -7.98 11.61 -7.29
N GLN A 152 -9.11 11.02 -7.67
CA GLN A 152 -9.52 9.70 -7.20
C GLN A 152 -9.07 8.62 -8.19
N ILE A 153 -8.44 7.57 -7.67
CA ILE A 153 -8.02 6.42 -8.48
C ILE A 153 -9.24 5.55 -8.81
N ILE A 154 -9.48 5.32 -10.09
CA ILE A 154 -10.54 4.45 -10.59
C ILE A 154 -9.90 3.21 -11.23
N LEU A 155 -10.25 2.03 -10.73
CA LEU A 155 -9.94 0.73 -11.33
C LEU A 155 -11.23 0.12 -11.88
N TRP A 156 -11.29 -1.20 -11.98
CA TRP A 156 -12.41 -1.93 -12.58
C TRP A 156 -12.71 -3.22 -11.81
N SER A 157 -13.95 -3.70 -11.93
CA SER A 157 -14.39 -5.00 -11.41
C SER A 157 -14.52 -6.06 -12.50
N ALA A 158 -14.58 -5.63 -13.77
CA ALA A 158 -14.71 -6.49 -14.93
C ALA A 158 -13.72 -6.10 -16.03
N LEU A 159 -13.02 -7.12 -16.57
CA LEU A 159 -11.99 -7.01 -17.60
C LEU A 159 -12.20 -8.13 -18.63
N PHE A 160 -12.14 -7.80 -19.91
CA PHE A 160 -12.60 -8.74 -20.95
C PHE A 160 -11.54 -9.14 -21.97
N GLY A 161 -10.41 -8.43 -22.06
CA GLY A 161 -9.39 -8.69 -23.08
C GLY A 161 -9.76 -8.16 -24.46
N ASP A 162 -10.62 -7.15 -24.52
CA ASP A 162 -11.16 -6.52 -25.72
C ASP A 162 -10.07 -5.88 -26.60
N TRP A 163 -8.91 -5.54 -26.03
CA TRP A 163 -7.73 -5.07 -26.75
C TRP A 163 -7.02 -6.14 -27.60
N ARG A 164 -7.48 -7.40 -27.61
CA ARG A 164 -6.90 -8.48 -28.41
C ARG A 164 -7.85 -8.93 -29.50
N LYS A 165 -7.44 -8.79 -30.76
CA LYS A 165 -8.16 -9.24 -31.97
C LYS A 165 -8.62 -10.69 -31.86
N ARG A 166 -7.78 -11.58 -31.31
CA ARG A 166 -8.08 -13.02 -31.15
C ARG A 166 -9.28 -13.33 -30.25
N VAL A 167 -9.75 -12.37 -29.45
CA VAL A 167 -10.96 -12.56 -28.64
C VAL A 167 -12.17 -12.56 -29.56
N GLY A 168 -12.27 -11.60 -30.49
CA GLY A 168 -13.40 -11.44 -31.39
C GLY A 168 -14.68 -10.97 -30.68
N ALA A 169 -15.63 -10.42 -31.45
CA ALA A 169 -16.85 -9.81 -30.91
C ALA A 169 -17.74 -10.79 -30.13
N GLU A 170 -17.98 -11.99 -30.66
CA GLU A 170 -18.89 -12.98 -30.03
C GLU A 170 -18.36 -13.44 -28.66
N ARG A 171 -17.08 -13.80 -28.58
CA ARG A 171 -16.47 -14.23 -27.32
C ARG A 171 -16.40 -13.07 -26.33
N LEU A 172 -16.15 -11.85 -26.81
CA LEU A 172 -16.14 -10.65 -25.99
C LEU A 172 -17.52 -10.41 -25.38
N LEU A 173 -18.58 -10.42 -26.18
CA LEU A 173 -19.97 -10.32 -25.72
C LEU A 173 -20.29 -11.40 -24.66
N LYS A 174 -19.93 -12.65 -24.91
CA LYS A 174 -20.13 -13.75 -23.93
C LYS A 174 -19.42 -13.49 -22.60
N ARG A 175 -18.25 -12.83 -22.61
CA ARG A 175 -17.55 -12.43 -21.38
C ARG A 175 -18.23 -11.25 -20.70
N MET A 176 -18.68 -10.26 -21.47
CA MET A 176 -19.40 -9.08 -20.97
C MET A 176 -20.72 -9.47 -20.31
N MET A 177 -21.52 -10.35 -20.93
CA MET A 177 -22.79 -10.83 -20.40
C MET A 177 -22.68 -11.53 -19.03
N LYS A 178 -21.56 -12.19 -18.74
CA LYS A 178 -21.31 -12.77 -17.39
C LYS A 178 -21.19 -11.69 -16.29
N LYS A 179 -20.92 -10.46 -16.69
CA LYS A 179 -20.72 -9.27 -15.85
C LYS A 179 -21.83 -8.24 -16.02
N LEU A 180 -22.95 -8.61 -16.66
CA LEU A 180 -24.17 -7.80 -16.67
C LEU A 180 -24.84 -7.86 -15.30
N ARG A 181 -24.32 -7.10 -14.34
CA ARG A 181 -24.75 -7.07 -12.93
C ARG A 181 -24.61 -5.65 -12.37
N PRO A 182 -25.46 -5.25 -11.42
CA PRO A 182 -25.41 -3.90 -10.87
C PRO A 182 -24.08 -3.57 -10.19
N GLY A 183 -23.67 -2.30 -10.29
CA GLY A 183 -22.48 -1.75 -9.67
C GLY A 183 -21.16 -2.15 -10.33
N GLU A 184 -21.17 -2.96 -11.39
CA GLU A 184 -19.94 -3.31 -12.12
C GLU A 184 -19.32 -2.07 -12.80
N VAL A 185 -18.00 -1.99 -12.77
CA VAL A 185 -17.20 -1.01 -13.52
C VAL A 185 -16.46 -1.80 -14.61
N LEU A 186 -16.90 -1.64 -15.86
CA LEU A 186 -16.32 -2.31 -17.02
C LEU A 186 -15.12 -1.53 -17.53
N LEU A 187 -13.97 -2.20 -17.67
CA LEU A 187 -12.82 -1.70 -18.43
C LEU A 187 -12.87 -2.23 -19.87
N LEU A 188 -13.00 -1.31 -20.82
CA LEU A 188 -12.92 -1.48 -22.27
C LEU A 188 -11.90 -0.48 -22.85
N HIS A 189 -11.55 -0.59 -24.13
CA HIS A 189 -10.54 0.22 -24.79
C HIS A 189 -11.07 0.72 -26.14
N ASP A 190 -10.97 2.02 -26.37
CA ASP A 190 -11.40 2.67 -27.62
C ASP A 190 -10.24 3.00 -28.57
N CYS A 191 -9.02 2.59 -28.22
CA CYS A 191 -7.80 2.79 -29.01
C CYS A 191 -6.99 1.48 -29.10
N GLY A 192 -6.60 1.12 -30.32
CA GLY A 192 -5.78 -0.07 -30.60
C GLY A 192 -4.29 0.23 -30.77
N ALA A 193 -3.87 1.50 -30.64
CA ALA A 193 -2.51 1.96 -30.96
C ALA A 193 -1.55 1.96 -29.75
N THR A 194 -2.01 1.60 -28.56
CA THR A 194 -1.18 1.51 -27.35
C THR A 194 -0.42 0.19 -27.30
N PHE A 195 0.72 0.19 -26.62
CA PHE A 195 1.56 -0.99 -26.49
C PHE A 195 0.77 -2.17 -25.88
N GLY A 196 0.67 -3.28 -26.62
CA GLY A 196 0.00 -4.50 -26.20
C GLY A 196 -1.47 -4.63 -26.64
N ALA A 197 -2.02 -3.62 -27.30
CA ALA A 197 -3.32 -3.68 -27.97
C ALA A 197 -3.14 -4.00 -29.47
N ASP A 198 -4.12 -4.71 -30.05
CA ASP A 198 -4.18 -4.93 -31.50
C ASP A 198 -4.99 -3.80 -32.16
N GLU A 199 -4.49 -3.24 -33.25
CA GLU A 199 -5.06 -2.04 -33.92
C GLU A 199 -6.56 -2.15 -34.23
N VAL A 200 -7.00 -3.32 -34.72
CA VAL A 200 -8.40 -3.56 -35.13
C VAL A 200 -9.28 -4.10 -34.00
N ALA A 201 -8.75 -4.22 -32.77
CA ALA A 201 -9.50 -4.74 -31.65
C ALA A 201 -10.71 -3.86 -31.24
N PRO A 202 -10.63 -2.51 -31.27
CA PRO A 202 -11.78 -1.65 -30.97
C PRO A 202 -13.00 -1.90 -31.86
N ALA A 203 -12.82 -2.30 -33.12
CA ALA A 203 -13.93 -2.67 -34.00
C ALA A 203 -14.75 -3.85 -33.42
N ASN A 204 -14.07 -4.88 -32.91
CA ASN A 204 -14.74 -6.02 -32.25
C ASN A 204 -15.40 -5.60 -30.94
N MET A 205 -14.79 -4.64 -30.23
CA MET A 205 -15.34 -4.08 -29.00
C MET A 205 -16.66 -3.36 -29.27
N LEU A 206 -16.74 -2.52 -30.31
CA LEU A 206 -17.95 -1.80 -30.70
C LEU A 206 -19.12 -2.76 -30.99
N ILE A 207 -18.88 -3.80 -31.79
CA ILE A 207 -19.90 -4.82 -32.12
C ILE A 207 -20.41 -5.52 -30.86
N ALA A 208 -19.50 -5.94 -29.97
CA ALA A 208 -19.87 -6.61 -28.72
C ALA A 208 -20.59 -5.66 -27.74
N LEU A 209 -20.17 -4.39 -27.71
CA LEU A 209 -20.75 -3.37 -26.86
C LEU A 209 -22.19 -3.05 -27.26
N GLU A 210 -22.49 -2.90 -28.55
CA GLU A 210 -23.84 -2.64 -29.04
C GLU A 210 -24.83 -3.71 -28.56
N ALA A 211 -24.51 -4.99 -28.82
CA ALA A 211 -25.32 -6.12 -28.36
C ALA A 211 -25.44 -6.19 -26.83
N PHE A 212 -24.38 -5.80 -26.09
CA PHE A 212 -24.41 -5.75 -24.63
C PHE A 212 -25.30 -4.62 -24.09
N LEU A 213 -25.29 -3.44 -24.73
CA LEU A 213 -26.14 -2.31 -24.37
C LEU A 213 -27.62 -2.63 -24.62
N GLU A 214 -27.94 -3.28 -25.72
CA GLU A 214 -29.30 -3.76 -26.04
C GLU A 214 -29.80 -4.74 -24.99
N ALA A 215 -29.06 -5.82 -24.74
CA ALA A 215 -29.43 -6.83 -23.77
C ALA A 215 -29.50 -6.28 -22.32
N GLY A 216 -28.65 -5.30 -22.00
CA GLY A 216 -28.70 -4.61 -20.72
C GLY A 216 -29.97 -3.78 -20.55
N ARG A 217 -30.33 -3.00 -21.58
CA ARG A 217 -31.54 -2.16 -21.56
C ARG A 217 -32.81 -3.01 -21.46
N GLU A 218 -32.90 -4.11 -22.20
CA GLU A 218 -34.02 -5.06 -22.11
C GLU A 218 -34.20 -5.64 -20.70
N ARG A 219 -33.09 -5.81 -19.97
CA ARG A 219 -33.08 -6.29 -18.58
C ARG A 219 -33.19 -5.17 -17.54
N GLY A 220 -33.45 -3.94 -17.98
CA GLY A 220 -33.65 -2.78 -17.12
C GLY A 220 -32.38 -2.17 -16.52
N TYR A 221 -31.20 -2.47 -17.07
CA TYR A 221 -29.94 -1.84 -16.66
C TYR A 221 -29.79 -0.43 -17.26
N ARG A 222 -29.15 0.46 -16.52
CA ARG A 222 -28.72 1.78 -17.01
C ARG A 222 -27.20 1.86 -17.07
N PHE A 223 -26.68 2.48 -18.12
CA PHE A 223 -25.24 2.62 -18.34
C PHE A 223 -24.78 4.05 -18.02
N VAL A 224 -23.93 4.17 -17.00
CA VAL A 224 -23.57 5.46 -16.38
C VAL A 224 -22.07 5.69 -16.39
N HIS A 225 -21.65 6.94 -16.18
CA HIS A 225 -20.25 7.28 -15.95
C HIS A 225 -19.86 7.12 -14.46
N ILE A 226 -18.57 7.20 -14.15
CA ILE A 226 -18.06 6.86 -12.82
C ILE A 226 -18.54 7.80 -11.70
N THR A 227 -18.73 9.09 -12.00
CA THR A 227 -19.23 10.06 -11.02
C THR A 227 -20.61 9.68 -10.47
N GLU A 228 -21.53 9.30 -11.35
CA GLU A 228 -22.88 8.87 -10.98
C GLU A 228 -22.83 7.54 -10.22
N MET A 229 -22.00 6.59 -10.67
CA MET A 229 -21.81 5.32 -9.97
C MET A 229 -21.28 5.52 -8.53
N ILE A 230 -20.35 6.46 -8.32
CA ILE A 230 -19.84 6.79 -6.98
C ILE A 230 -20.96 7.42 -6.13
N ALA A 231 -21.69 8.39 -6.68
CA ALA A 231 -22.79 9.05 -5.98
C ALA A 231 -23.88 8.06 -5.54
N LEU A 232 -24.30 7.15 -6.43
CA LEU A 232 -25.24 6.07 -6.12
C LEU A 232 -24.70 5.14 -5.04
N SER A 233 -23.40 4.83 -5.11
CA SER A 233 -22.75 3.97 -4.11
C SER A 233 -22.76 4.57 -2.72
N ASP A 234 -22.53 5.88 -2.62
CA ASP A 234 -22.53 6.61 -1.35
C ASP A 234 -23.95 6.77 -0.81
N GLN A 235 -24.94 7.05 -1.65
CA GLN A 235 -26.36 7.08 -1.26
C GLN A 235 -26.84 5.73 -0.73
N ASN A 236 -26.50 4.64 -1.42
CA ASN A 236 -26.89 3.27 -1.03
C ASN A 236 -26.08 2.76 0.18
N ARG A 237 -24.99 3.44 0.55
CA ARG A 237 -24.22 3.13 1.77
C ARG A 237 -24.99 3.50 3.04
N GLY A 238 -25.80 4.56 3.00
CA GLY A 238 -26.65 5.01 4.11
C GLY A 238 -27.91 4.17 4.32
N LYS A 239 -28.40 3.49 3.28
CA LYS A 239 -29.61 2.64 3.32
C LYS A 239 -29.34 1.18 3.70
N ALA A 240 -28.08 0.74 3.63
CA ALA A 240 -27.72 -0.63 4.00
C ALA A 240 -27.52 -0.74 5.53
N LYS A 241 -28.26 -1.65 6.19
CA LYS A 241 -27.89 -2.14 7.53
C LYS A 241 -26.41 -2.50 7.52
N ALA A 242 -25.70 -2.16 8.60
CA ALA A 242 -24.28 -2.46 8.79
C ALA A 242 -23.98 -3.88 8.28
N PRO A 243 -23.01 -4.06 7.38
CA PRO A 243 -22.75 -5.38 6.83
C PRO A 243 -22.43 -6.33 7.99
N ALA A 244 -23.09 -7.49 8.02
CA ALA A 244 -22.65 -8.60 8.84
C ALA A 244 -21.13 -8.80 8.61
N PRO A 245 -20.34 -9.07 9.67
CA PRO A 245 -18.89 -9.12 9.56
C PRO A 245 -18.51 -10.09 8.43
N ALA A 246 -17.90 -9.53 7.39
CA ALA A 246 -17.57 -10.27 6.19
C ALA A 246 -16.70 -11.47 6.55
N THR A 247 -17.00 -12.58 5.89
CA THR A 247 -16.35 -13.89 5.90
C THR A 247 -14.84 -13.79 5.59
N HIS A 248 -14.07 -13.33 6.56
CA HIS A 248 -12.63 -13.07 6.43
C HIS A 248 -11.75 -14.33 6.52
N SER A 249 -12.31 -15.53 6.64
CA SER A 249 -11.52 -16.74 6.93
C SER A 249 -10.69 -17.24 5.73
N TRP A 250 -11.30 -17.40 4.55
CA TRP A 250 -10.60 -18.03 3.42
C TRP A 250 -9.65 -17.08 2.69
N VAL A 251 -10.01 -15.79 2.57
CA VAL A 251 -9.16 -14.76 1.95
C VAL A 251 -7.92 -14.52 2.81
N LYS A 252 -8.07 -14.48 4.14
CA LYS A 252 -6.94 -14.38 5.08
C LYS A 252 -6.02 -15.60 4.98
N ARG A 253 -6.57 -16.81 4.84
CA ARG A 253 -5.80 -18.04 4.63
C ARG A 253 -5.04 -18.04 3.29
N ALA A 254 -5.67 -17.58 2.21
CA ALA A 254 -5.02 -17.48 0.90
C ALA A 254 -3.89 -16.43 0.89
N MET A 255 -4.08 -15.29 1.56
CA MET A 255 -3.03 -14.29 1.75
C MET A 255 -1.84 -14.84 2.56
N ILE A 256 -2.12 -15.52 3.67
CA ILE A 256 -1.08 -16.14 4.51
C ILE A 256 -0.32 -17.18 3.69
N ALA A 257 -1.01 -17.99 2.89
CA ALA A 257 -0.39 -18.98 2.02
C ALA A 257 0.49 -18.36 0.92
N CYS A 258 0.03 -17.31 0.24
CA CYS A 258 0.84 -16.62 -0.78
C CYS A 258 2.07 -15.92 -0.16
N TRP A 259 1.92 -15.35 1.04
CA TRP A 259 3.03 -14.74 1.77
C TRP A 259 4.03 -15.78 2.28
N MET A 260 3.55 -16.92 2.79
CA MET A 260 4.39 -18.06 3.18
C MET A 260 5.13 -18.67 1.99
N GLY A 261 4.49 -18.74 0.83
CA GLY A 261 5.15 -19.14 -0.42
C GLY A 261 6.27 -18.16 -0.80
N TRP A 262 6.02 -16.86 -0.64
CA TRP A 262 7.02 -15.82 -0.88
C TRP A 262 8.19 -15.86 0.11
N GLU A 263 7.93 -16.10 1.39
CA GLU A 263 8.97 -16.22 2.43
C GLU A 263 9.86 -17.44 2.21
N ARG A 264 9.29 -18.57 1.76
CA ARG A 264 10.09 -19.74 1.35
C ARG A 264 11.00 -19.42 0.18
N VAL A 265 10.49 -18.71 -0.83
CA VAL A 265 11.30 -18.26 -1.97
C VAL A 265 12.39 -17.29 -1.50
N PHE A 266 12.08 -16.37 -0.59
CA PHE A 266 13.06 -15.44 0.00
C PHE A 266 14.16 -16.17 0.79
N ASN A 267 13.80 -17.10 1.67
CA ASN A 267 14.76 -17.86 2.48
C ASN A 267 15.68 -18.73 1.60
N VAL A 268 15.15 -19.32 0.53
CA VAL A 268 15.92 -20.09 -0.46
C VAL A 268 16.84 -19.18 -1.27
N LEU A 269 16.35 -18.03 -1.74
CA LEU A 269 17.11 -17.12 -2.61
C LEU A 269 18.21 -16.35 -1.85
N PHE A 270 18.04 -16.12 -0.54
CA PHE A 270 18.96 -15.32 0.27
C PHE A 270 19.70 -16.10 1.36
N ARG A 271 19.55 -17.43 1.42
CA ARG A 271 20.22 -18.34 2.37
C ARG A 271 20.08 -17.88 3.84
N VAL A 272 18.94 -17.27 4.17
CA VAL A 272 18.65 -16.83 5.54
C VAL A 272 18.36 -18.07 6.39
N LYS A 273 19.15 -18.27 7.46
CA LYS A 273 18.99 -19.42 8.36
C LYS A 273 18.13 -18.99 9.56
N SER A 274 17.11 -19.78 9.88
CA SER A 274 16.34 -19.58 11.10
C SER A 274 17.25 -19.76 12.30
N ALA A 275 17.02 -18.97 13.37
CA ALA A 275 17.81 -19.08 14.57
C ALA A 275 17.45 -20.30 15.47
N GLY A 276 17.07 -21.43 14.85
CA GLY A 276 16.49 -22.62 15.49
C GLY A 276 14.98 -22.77 15.26
N ASP A 277 14.43 -23.95 15.57
CA ASP A 277 12.98 -24.17 15.59
C ASP A 277 12.36 -23.33 16.71
N ASP A 278 11.45 -22.44 16.35
CA ASP A 278 10.73 -21.53 17.26
C ASP A 278 11.54 -20.33 17.82
N SER A 279 12.54 -19.81 17.09
CA SER A 279 13.15 -18.50 17.40
C SER A 279 12.34 -17.32 16.85
N ILE A 280 12.50 -16.12 17.43
CA ILE A 280 11.97 -14.86 16.85
C ILE A 280 12.99 -14.21 15.90
N PHE A 281 14.20 -14.75 15.83
CA PHE A 281 15.28 -14.18 15.03
C PHE A 281 15.57 -15.02 13.78
N HIS A 282 15.80 -14.33 12.68
CA HIS A 282 16.46 -14.82 11.49
C HIS A 282 17.84 -14.18 11.40
N LEU A 283 18.83 -14.97 10.95
CA LEU A 283 20.24 -14.59 10.98
C LEU A 283 20.84 -14.64 9.60
N ARG A 284 21.76 -13.72 9.34
CA ARG A 284 22.65 -13.76 8.19
C ARG A 284 23.99 -13.12 8.55
N LEU A 285 25.09 -13.78 8.19
CA LEU A 285 26.42 -13.16 8.23
C LEU A 285 26.60 -12.23 7.02
N VAL A 286 26.96 -10.97 7.27
CA VAL A 286 27.18 -9.95 6.23
C VAL A 286 28.41 -9.12 6.54
N SER A 287 29.04 -8.55 5.51
CA SER A 287 30.03 -7.49 5.69
C SER A 287 29.31 -6.16 5.95
N TYR A 288 29.61 -5.52 7.07
CA TYR A 288 28.93 -4.31 7.51
C TYR A 288 29.09 -3.17 6.48
N PRO A 289 28.01 -2.66 5.87
CA PRO A 289 28.13 -1.72 4.76
C PRO A 289 28.19 -0.25 5.21
N GLY A 290 27.98 0.03 6.50
CA GLY A 290 27.79 1.38 7.02
C GLY A 290 29.08 2.11 7.44
N ARG A 291 28.89 3.28 8.06
CA ARG A 291 29.97 4.04 8.73
C ARG A 291 30.25 3.45 10.10
N THR A 292 31.47 3.63 10.61
CA THR A 292 31.88 3.12 11.92
C THR A 292 30.83 3.39 13.00
N LEU A 293 30.36 2.32 13.65
CA LEU A 293 29.45 2.38 14.79
C LEU A 293 30.29 2.36 16.06
N GLU A 294 30.12 3.36 16.92
CA GLU A 294 30.63 3.33 18.28
C GLU A 294 29.57 2.73 19.20
N LEU A 295 29.91 1.62 19.86
CA LEU A 295 29.02 0.87 20.73
C LEU A 295 29.15 1.35 22.18
N THR A 296 28.12 1.07 22.98
CA THR A 296 28.02 1.47 24.39
C THR A 296 29.06 0.84 25.29
N ASP A 297 29.64 -0.29 24.87
CA ASP A 297 30.75 -0.97 25.56
C ASP A 297 32.14 -0.45 25.13
N GLY A 298 32.19 0.63 24.34
CA GLY A 298 33.43 1.26 23.85
C GLY A 298 34.03 0.58 22.60
N ARG A 299 33.44 -0.52 22.12
CA ARG A 299 33.91 -1.20 20.90
C ARG A 299 33.38 -0.52 19.64
N ARG A 300 33.99 -0.86 18.50
CA ARG A 300 33.66 -0.29 17.20
C ARG A 300 33.36 -1.38 16.16
N ILE A 301 32.34 -1.15 15.35
CA ILE A 301 32.06 -1.95 14.13
C ILE A 301 32.36 -1.06 12.92
N GLU A 302 33.34 -1.44 12.11
CA GLU A 302 33.83 -0.67 10.97
C GLU A 302 33.34 -1.20 9.63
N HIS A 303 33.49 -0.39 8.58
CA HIS A 303 33.08 -0.78 7.23
C HIS A 303 33.77 -2.08 6.79
N LYS A 304 32.97 -3.02 6.29
CA LYS A 304 33.31 -4.41 5.91
C LYS A 304 33.55 -5.39 7.04
N ASP A 305 33.44 -4.96 8.30
CA ASP A 305 33.52 -5.91 9.41
C ASP A 305 32.44 -6.98 9.30
N PRO A 306 32.76 -8.27 9.54
CA PRO A 306 31.77 -9.33 9.57
C PRO A 306 30.80 -9.10 10.75
N VAL A 307 29.52 -9.00 10.46
CA VAL A 307 28.45 -8.84 11.46
C VAL A 307 27.32 -9.82 11.21
N ILE A 308 26.66 -10.23 12.28
CA ILE A 308 25.45 -11.04 12.21
C ILE A 308 24.26 -10.09 12.14
N GLU A 309 23.62 -10.04 10.98
CA GLU A 309 22.41 -9.26 10.79
C GLU A 309 21.20 -10.00 11.36
N LEU A 310 20.51 -9.34 12.30
CA LEU A 310 19.30 -9.83 12.94
C LEU A 310 18.06 -9.30 12.25
N HIS A 311 17.18 -10.21 11.87
CA HIS A 311 15.84 -9.91 11.39
C HIS A 311 14.82 -10.55 12.31
N PHE A 312 13.71 -9.87 12.58
CA PHE A 312 12.60 -10.50 13.29
C PHE A 312 11.81 -11.41 12.36
N ASP A 313 11.33 -12.52 12.89
CA ASP A 313 10.34 -13.38 12.24
C ASP A 313 9.05 -12.57 12.04
N ASN A 314 8.76 -12.29 10.76
CA ASN A 314 7.61 -11.49 10.36
C ASN A 314 6.28 -12.20 10.64
N HIS A 315 6.24 -13.53 10.66
CA HIS A 315 5.06 -14.32 10.98
C HIS A 315 4.71 -14.20 12.48
N LYS A 316 5.70 -14.33 13.36
CA LYS A 316 5.51 -14.12 14.81
C LYS A 316 5.14 -12.68 15.13
N LEU A 317 5.79 -11.70 14.50
CA LEU A 317 5.42 -10.28 14.62
C LEU A 317 3.96 -10.03 14.21
N LEU A 318 3.54 -10.57 13.06
CA LEU A 318 2.17 -10.45 12.59
C LEU A 318 1.18 -11.12 13.55
N LYS A 319 1.48 -12.34 14.00
CA LYS A 319 0.65 -13.08 14.96
C LYS A 319 0.44 -12.25 16.24
N MET A 320 1.53 -11.77 16.84
CA MET A 320 1.48 -10.89 18.03
C MET A 320 0.65 -9.63 17.79
N MET A 321 0.80 -8.99 16.63
CA MET A 321 0.01 -7.78 16.28
C MET A 321 -1.47 -8.07 16.04
N THR A 322 -1.82 -9.24 15.52
CA THR A 322 -3.21 -9.64 15.28
C THR A 322 -3.93 -10.14 16.53
N GLU A 323 -3.20 -10.71 17.48
CA GLU A 323 -3.73 -11.22 18.74
C GLU A 323 -3.76 -10.13 19.83
N SER A 324 -2.98 -9.07 19.66
CA SER A 324 -2.88 -7.96 20.62
C SER A 324 -3.98 -6.91 20.47
N ARG A 325 -4.52 -6.48 21.61
CA ARG A 325 -5.55 -5.42 21.69
C ARG A 325 -4.97 -4.00 21.67
N SER A 326 -3.66 -3.83 21.82
CA SER A 326 -2.99 -2.52 21.84
C SER A 326 -1.50 -2.61 21.47
N MET A 327 -0.90 -1.49 21.04
CA MET A 327 0.54 -1.41 20.76
C MET A 327 1.42 -1.65 22.00
N MET A 328 0.91 -1.33 23.20
CA MET A 328 1.60 -1.65 24.44
C MET A 328 1.65 -3.16 24.66
N HIS A 329 0.57 -3.87 24.36
CA HIS A 329 0.52 -5.33 24.43
C HIS A 329 1.51 -5.96 23.43
N VAL A 330 1.57 -5.45 22.19
CA VAL A 330 2.56 -5.89 21.19
C VAL A 330 3.99 -5.67 21.68
N ALA A 331 4.28 -4.51 22.28
CA ALA A 331 5.60 -4.22 22.84
C ALA A 331 5.98 -5.18 23.97
N ILE A 332 5.04 -5.49 24.87
CA ILE A 332 5.27 -6.45 25.97
C ILE A 332 5.52 -7.87 25.44
N MET A 333 4.74 -8.33 24.46
CA MET A 333 4.95 -9.64 23.84
C MET A 333 6.30 -9.71 23.14
N LEU A 334 6.68 -8.67 22.38
CA LEU A 334 7.97 -8.61 21.70
C LEU A 334 9.13 -8.63 22.69
N ILE A 335 9.05 -7.88 23.79
CA ILE A 335 10.06 -7.90 24.87
C ILE A 335 10.22 -9.33 25.40
N ARG A 336 9.12 -10.03 25.69
CA ARG A 336 9.15 -11.42 26.18
C ARG A 336 9.77 -12.39 25.17
N GLU A 337 9.46 -12.23 23.89
CA GLU A 337 10.01 -13.08 22.83
C GLU A 337 11.50 -12.81 22.59
N VAL A 338 11.94 -11.55 22.66
CA VAL A 338 13.37 -11.20 22.62
C VAL A 338 14.10 -11.78 23.83
N GLN A 339 13.54 -11.67 25.04
CA GLN A 339 14.11 -12.27 26.26
C GLN A 339 14.31 -13.78 26.13
N LYS A 340 13.35 -14.49 25.53
CA LYS A 340 13.44 -15.93 25.27
C LYS A 340 14.36 -16.27 24.09
N GLY A 341 14.42 -15.40 23.09
CA GLY A 341 15.15 -15.64 21.84
C GLY A 341 16.66 -15.43 21.96
N MET A 342 17.12 -14.49 22.78
CA MET A 342 18.55 -14.17 22.90
C MET A 342 19.40 -15.33 23.46
N PRO A 343 18.98 -16.08 24.51
CA PRO A 343 19.71 -17.28 24.96
C PRO A 343 19.72 -18.41 23.92
N LYS A 344 18.60 -18.61 23.19
CA LYS A 344 18.54 -19.60 22.10
C LYS A 344 19.48 -19.24 20.96
N LEU A 345 19.55 -17.94 20.63
CA LEU A 345 20.50 -17.42 19.66
C LEU A 345 21.94 -17.72 20.09
N ALA A 346 22.27 -17.52 21.37
CA ALA A 346 23.60 -17.84 21.88
C ALA A 346 23.92 -19.32 21.72
N GLN A 347 23.00 -20.21 22.10
CA GLN A 347 23.16 -21.66 21.93
C GLN A 347 23.45 -22.07 20.48
N GLN A 348 22.83 -21.42 19.51
CA GLN A 348 23.03 -21.74 18.10
C GLN A 348 24.35 -21.19 17.53
N LEU A 349 24.80 -20.03 18.03
CA LEU A 349 26.07 -19.44 17.63
C LEU A 349 27.26 -20.21 18.26
N THR A 350 27.05 -20.84 19.41
CA THR A 350 28.06 -21.66 20.09
C THR A 350 28.53 -22.82 19.21
N GLY A 351 29.84 -22.91 18.96
CA GLY A 351 30.44 -24.01 18.20
C GLY A 351 30.22 -23.94 16.68
N ASN A 352 29.60 -22.88 16.16
CA ASN A 352 29.39 -22.70 14.72
C ASN A 352 30.51 -21.85 14.08
N LYS A 353 31.41 -22.51 13.35
CA LYS A 353 32.55 -21.90 12.64
C LYS A 353 32.15 -20.79 11.65
N GLU A 354 30.90 -20.78 11.17
CA GLU A 354 30.40 -19.75 10.26
C GLU A 354 30.35 -18.37 10.92
N TYR A 355 30.11 -18.29 12.23
CA TYR A 355 29.87 -17.04 12.95
C TYR A 355 31.01 -16.65 13.89
N GLU A 356 32.05 -17.47 13.99
CA GLU A 356 33.18 -17.31 14.92
C GLU A 356 33.90 -15.96 14.77
N HIS A 357 33.98 -15.45 13.54
CA HIS A 357 34.68 -14.20 13.23
C HIS A 357 33.79 -12.96 13.26
N ALA A 358 32.50 -13.10 13.60
CA ALA A 358 31.62 -11.94 13.67
C ALA A 358 32.08 -10.98 14.78
N LYS A 359 32.12 -9.68 14.47
CA LYS A 359 32.46 -8.63 15.45
C LYS A 359 31.24 -8.11 16.22
N GLY A 360 30.03 -8.34 15.72
CA GLY A 360 28.83 -7.94 16.43
C GLY A 360 27.53 -8.36 15.77
N LEU A 361 26.45 -8.21 16.53
CA LEU A 361 25.07 -8.27 16.07
C LEU A 361 24.65 -6.90 15.55
N TYR A 362 23.91 -6.88 14.44
CA TYR A 362 23.49 -5.65 13.77
C TYR A 362 22.03 -5.77 13.28
N GLY A 363 21.26 -4.70 13.39
CA GLY A 363 19.91 -4.65 12.82
C GLY A 363 19.36 -3.23 12.78
N VAL A 364 18.23 -3.06 12.08
CA VAL A 364 17.52 -1.78 12.02
C VAL A 364 16.09 -1.97 12.48
N SER A 365 15.67 -1.22 13.50
CA SER A 365 14.36 -1.38 14.12
C SER A 365 13.70 -0.03 14.47
N MET A 366 12.38 0.05 14.25
CA MET A 366 11.54 1.11 14.82
C MET A 366 11.15 0.85 16.27
N ILE A 367 11.24 -0.40 16.72
CA ILE A 367 10.98 -0.80 18.11
C ILE A 367 12.33 -0.88 18.80
N ASN A 368 12.93 0.29 19.01
CA ASN A 368 14.26 0.46 19.61
C ASN A 368 14.22 0.86 21.08
N ARG A 369 13.08 1.33 21.58
CA ARG A 369 12.91 1.64 22.99
C ARG A 369 12.97 0.37 23.83
N GLY A 370 13.88 0.34 24.81
CA GLY A 370 14.12 -0.81 25.65
C GLY A 370 15.14 -1.81 25.07
N ALA A 371 15.63 -1.62 23.84
CA ALA A 371 16.67 -2.48 23.26
C ALA A 371 17.98 -2.44 24.08
N GLU A 372 18.28 -1.30 24.72
CA GLU A 372 19.41 -1.12 25.62
C GLU A 372 19.38 -2.07 26.83
N GLN A 373 18.18 -2.45 27.30
CA GLN A 373 18.03 -3.41 28.42
C GLN A 373 18.56 -4.80 28.06
N PHE A 374 18.59 -5.11 26.76
CA PHE A 374 19.13 -6.35 26.22
C PHE A 374 20.62 -6.26 25.88
N GLY A 375 21.26 -5.10 26.05
CA GLY A 375 22.66 -4.85 25.72
C GLY A 375 22.90 -4.23 24.34
N PHE A 376 21.86 -3.86 23.60
CA PHE A 376 22.02 -3.20 22.30
C PHE A 376 22.29 -1.70 22.46
N SER A 377 23.29 -1.19 21.76
CA SER A 377 23.44 0.23 21.49
C SER A 377 22.38 0.69 20.49
N VAL A 378 21.69 1.80 20.80
CA VAL A 378 20.65 2.39 19.93
C VAL A 378 21.20 3.62 19.24
N LEU A 379 21.56 3.47 17.96
CA LEU A 379 22.28 4.49 17.19
C LEU A 379 21.36 5.14 16.14
N PRO A 380 21.50 6.45 15.86
CA PRO A 380 20.77 7.10 14.78
C PRO A 380 21.20 6.54 13.42
N ILE A 381 20.25 6.41 12.49
CA ILE A 381 20.59 6.08 11.10
C ILE A 381 21.27 7.32 10.47
N PRO A 382 22.45 7.18 9.84
CA PRO A 382 23.10 8.30 9.15
C PRO A 382 22.19 8.90 8.08
N LYS A 383 22.07 10.24 8.06
CA LYS A 383 21.24 10.95 7.07
C LYS A 383 21.71 10.61 5.65
N GLY A 384 20.78 10.17 4.81
CA GLY A 384 21.07 9.74 3.44
C GLY A 384 19.89 9.00 2.80
N LEU A 385 20.10 8.43 1.61
CA LEU A 385 19.06 7.70 0.88
C LEU A 385 18.52 6.50 1.67
N PHE A 386 19.41 5.81 2.38
CA PHE A 386 19.05 4.68 3.25
C PHE A 386 18.12 5.08 4.39
N ASP A 387 18.36 6.23 5.03
CA ASP A 387 17.52 6.75 6.10
C ASP A 387 16.11 7.10 5.61
N VAL A 388 16.02 7.78 4.46
CA VAL A 388 14.74 8.17 3.84
C VAL A 388 13.95 6.93 3.42
N SER A 389 14.59 5.97 2.74
CA SER A 389 13.92 4.74 2.29
C SER A 389 13.45 3.89 3.46
N THR A 390 14.28 3.77 4.50
CA THR A 390 13.99 2.96 5.69
C THR A 390 12.86 3.56 6.51
N ARG A 391 12.85 4.88 6.74
CA ARG A 391 11.73 5.57 7.38
C ARG A 391 10.43 5.41 6.60
N LEU A 392 10.47 5.51 5.28
CA LEU A 392 9.29 5.37 4.43
C LEU A 392 8.74 3.94 4.46
N TYR A 393 9.61 2.95 4.30
CA TYR A 393 9.27 1.52 4.34
C TYR A 393 8.65 1.13 5.69
N LEU A 394 9.32 1.47 6.79
CA LEU A 394 8.91 1.06 8.11
C LEU A 394 7.63 1.78 8.57
N LYS A 395 7.43 3.05 8.22
CA LYS A 395 6.14 3.75 8.43
C LYS A 395 5.00 3.10 7.64
N LEU A 396 5.26 2.62 6.42
CA LEU A 396 4.27 1.92 5.61
C LEU A 396 3.90 0.57 6.24
N LEU A 397 4.91 -0.19 6.67
CA LEU A 397 4.74 -1.48 7.33
C LEU A 397 3.82 -1.35 8.55
N LEU A 398 4.09 -0.40 9.44
CA LEU A 398 3.22 -0.16 10.61
C LEU A 398 1.81 0.27 10.23
N ARG A 399 1.64 1.06 9.17
CA ARG A 399 0.31 1.48 8.72
C ARG A 399 -0.54 0.32 8.19
N VAL A 400 0.11 -0.71 7.66
CA VAL A 400 -0.53 -1.95 7.19
C VAL A 400 -0.75 -2.92 8.35
N LEU A 401 0.15 -2.97 9.32
CA LEU A 401 0.15 -3.95 10.42
C LEU A 401 -0.56 -3.49 11.70
N HIS A 402 -0.94 -2.21 11.83
CA HIS A 402 -1.55 -1.69 13.05
C HIS A 402 -3.00 -2.20 13.25
N PRO A 403 -3.33 -2.81 14.41
CA PRO A 403 -4.62 -3.48 14.64
C PRO A 403 -5.85 -2.56 14.58
N SER A 404 -5.68 -1.23 14.63
CA SER A 404 -6.78 -0.24 14.61
C SER A 404 -6.81 0.69 13.39
N GLY A 405 -5.96 0.49 12.37
CA GLY A 405 -5.87 1.41 11.23
C GLY A 405 -5.52 2.87 11.60
N LYS A 406 -5.71 3.80 10.66
CA LYS A 406 -5.18 5.20 10.66
C LYS A 406 -5.46 6.05 11.93
N LYS A 407 -6.36 5.66 12.83
CA LYS A 407 -6.92 6.54 13.88
C LYS A 407 -6.02 6.82 15.10
N ARG A 408 -4.80 6.26 15.19
CA ARG A 408 -3.87 6.54 16.31
C ARG A 408 -2.48 7.04 15.92
N LEU A 409 -2.15 7.10 14.63
CA LEU A 409 -0.84 7.58 14.18
C LEU A 409 -0.69 9.11 14.30
N SER A 410 -1.78 9.88 14.45
CA SER A 410 -1.73 11.34 14.59
C SER A 410 -1.39 11.79 16.01
N GLU A 411 -1.68 11.00 17.04
CA GLU A 411 -1.50 11.43 18.45
C GLU A 411 -0.13 11.06 19.04
N GLN A 412 0.65 10.18 18.39
CA GLN A 412 2.01 9.81 18.82
C GLN A 412 3.06 9.89 17.70
N GLY A 413 2.88 10.79 16.74
CA GLY A 413 3.76 10.96 15.57
C GLY A 413 5.24 11.20 15.89
N SER A 414 5.59 11.51 17.14
CA SER A 414 6.95 11.76 17.62
C SER A 414 7.72 10.52 18.14
N ARG A 415 7.17 9.30 18.09
CA ARG A 415 7.76 8.14 18.83
C ARG A 415 8.16 6.89 18.01
N LEU A 416 8.15 6.93 16.69
CA LEU A 416 8.51 5.78 15.82
C LEU A 416 9.60 6.20 14.82
N ASP A 417 10.80 6.40 15.35
CA ASP A 417 12.01 6.76 14.59
C ASP A 417 12.88 5.51 14.43
N PRO A 418 13.16 5.02 13.21
CA PRO A 418 14.00 3.84 13.03
C PRO A 418 15.44 4.14 13.47
N ARG A 419 16.02 3.18 14.18
CA ARG A 419 17.37 3.25 14.74
C ARG A 419 18.14 2.00 14.37
N ILE A 420 19.45 2.15 14.26
CA ILE A 420 20.36 1.02 14.24
C ILE A 420 20.40 0.46 15.66
N ILE A 421 20.24 -0.84 15.78
CA ILE A 421 20.51 -1.58 17.02
C ILE A 421 21.75 -2.45 16.77
N ALA A 422 22.76 -2.31 17.60
CA ALA A 422 24.01 -3.04 17.45
C ALA A 422 24.54 -3.50 18.81
N MET A 423 25.20 -4.65 18.86
CA MET A 423 25.79 -5.22 20.06
C MET A 423 27.10 -5.90 19.67
N SER A 424 28.17 -5.74 20.44
CA SER A 424 29.42 -6.47 20.20
C SER A 424 29.23 -7.95 20.51
N MET A 425 30.00 -8.83 19.88
CA MET A 425 29.93 -10.25 20.22
C MET A 425 30.39 -10.52 21.65
N GLU A 426 31.31 -9.70 22.18
CA GLU A 426 31.77 -9.80 23.57
C GLU A 426 30.66 -9.46 24.56
N GLU A 427 29.90 -8.38 24.34
CA GLU A 427 28.74 -8.05 25.18
C GLU A 427 27.64 -9.10 25.05
N PHE A 428 27.45 -9.65 23.85
CA PHE A 428 26.50 -10.72 23.60
C PHE A 428 26.85 -11.99 24.41
N TRP A 429 28.10 -12.44 24.35
CA TRP A 429 28.55 -13.63 25.09
C TRP A 429 28.58 -13.39 26.59
N HIS A 430 28.97 -12.20 27.04
CA HIS A 430 28.91 -11.83 28.45
C HIS A 430 27.48 -11.93 29.02
N ARG A 431 26.45 -11.56 28.24
CA ARG A 431 25.05 -11.57 28.70
C ARG A 431 24.32 -12.88 28.50
N TYR A 432 24.62 -13.62 27.43
CA TYR A 432 23.80 -14.75 26.99
C TYR A 432 24.61 -16.04 26.75
N GLY A 433 25.93 -16.03 26.98
CA GLY A 433 26.77 -17.21 26.90
C GLY A 433 26.43 -18.28 27.95
N ALA A 434 26.96 -19.48 27.77
CA ALA A 434 26.66 -20.64 28.61
C ALA A 434 26.99 -20.43 30.10
N ASP A 435 27.96 -19.55 30.40
CA ASP A 435 28.41 -19.21 31.77
C ASP A 435 27.74 -17.95 32.34
N ALA A 436 26.72 -17.40 31.68
CA ALA A 436 26.05 -16.18 32.13
C ALA A 436 25.18 -16.43 33.38
N ASN A 437 25.47 -15.72 34.48
CA ASN A 437 24.67 -15.75 35.71
C ASN A 437 23.22 -15.30 35.44
N VAL A 438 22.25 -16.20 35.67
CA VAL A 438 20.83 -16.03 35.31
C VAL A 438 20.11 -15.01 36.22
N SER A 439 19.88 -13.79 35.72
CA SER A 439 18.56 -13.11 35.69
C SER A 439 18.70 -11.59 35.45
N PRO A 440 18.10 -11.03 34.38
CA PRO A 440 17.79 -9.59 34.37
C PRO A 440 16.56 -9.37 35.25
N GLN A 441 16.73 -8.86 36.47
CA GLN A 441 15.62 -8.34 37.26
C GLN A 441 14.93 -7.20 36.49
N TRP A 442 13.71 -7.45 36.01
CA TRP A 442 12.85 -6.42 35.43
C TRP A 442 12.52 -5.37 36.50
N LYS A 443 13.16 -4.20 36.45
CA LYS A 443 12.68 -3.02 37.17
C LYS A 443 11.58 -2.37 36.32
N ALA A 444 10.35 -2.41 36.81
CA ALA A 444 9.23 -1.71 36.18
C ALA A 444 9.58 -0.21 35.98
N PRO A 445 9.21 0.39 34.83
CA PRO A 445 9.49 1.79 34.59
C PRO A 445 8.78 2.66 35.64
N LYS A 446 9.50 3.61 36.26
CA LYS A 446 8.91 4.60 37.16
C LYS A 446 7.79 5.35 36.40
N PRO A 447 6.63 5.63 37.03
CA PRO A 447 5.60 6.44 36.41
C PRO A 447 6.19 7.77 35.92
N TYR A 448 5.77 8.18 34.73
CA TYR A 448 6.21 9.42 34.10
C TYR A 448 5.79 10.62 34.97
N GLU A 449 6.73 11.23 35.69
CA GLU A 449 6.56 12.57 36.22
C GLU A 449 6.58 13.56 35.06
N ALA A 450 5.41 14.11 34.74
CA ALA A 450 5.29 15.20 33.81
C ALA A 450 6.04 16.41 34.39
N LYS A 451 7.27 16.66 33.91
CA LYS A 451 7.92 17.95 34.10
C LYS A 451 7.09 19.02 33.41
N LEU A 452 6.22 19.67 34.18
CA LEU A 452 5.59 20.93 33.81
C LEU A 452 6.71 21.93 33.49
N HIS A 453 6.80 22.32 32.22
CA HIS A 453 7.58 23.46 31.80
C HIS A 453 7.00 24.70 32.48
N GLN A 454 7.67 25.21 33.52
CA GLN A 454 7.48 26.57 33.99
C GLN A 454 8.05 27.53 32.94
N GLY A 455 7.16 28.19 32.22
CA GLY A 455 7.47 29.29 31.33
C GLY A 455 6.24 30.17 31.14
N ALA A 456 6.34 31.42 31.59
CA ALA A 456 5.40 32.53 31.44
C ALA A 456 4.05 32.43 32.19
N ARG A 457 4.07 32.85 33.47
CA ARG A 457 2.90 33.46 34.11
C ARG A 457 2.61 34.80 33.41
N THR A 458 1.58 34.85 32.58
CA THR A 458 0.80 36.08 32.40
C THR A 458 -0.56 35.85 33.06
N GLY A 459 -0.94 36.80 33.92
CA GLY A 459 -2.01 36.63 34.89
C GLY A 459 -3.37 36.50 34.23
N LEU A 460 -4.07 35.44 34.59
CA LEU A 460 -5.53 35.35 34.58
C LEU A 460 -5.92 34.51 35.81
N ALA A 461 -6.78 35.08 36.65
CA ALA A 461 -7.23 34.49 37.92
C ALA A 461 -7.99 33.17 37.68
N PRO A 462 -7.94 32.20 38.60
CA PRO A 462 -8.68 30.96 38.45
C PRO A 462 -10.16 31.18 38.75
N ALA A 463 -11.01 31.02 37.73
CA ALA A 463 -12.45 30.84 37.95
C ALA A 463 -12.67 29.47 38.60
N ALA A 464 -13.24 29.49 39.81
CA ALA A 464 -13.69 28.32 40.54
C ALA A 464 -14.77 27.59 39.73
N TYR A 465 -14.56 26.31 39.47
CA TYR A 465 -15.63 25.40 39.06
C TYR A 465 -16.17 24.72 40.31
N ASP A 466 -17.19 25.32 40.88
CA ASP A 466 -18.13 24.61 41.75
C ASP A 466 -18.98 23.69 40.85
N ASN A 467 -18.95 22.40 41.16
CA ASN A 467 -19.96 21.46 40.73
C ASN A 467 -20.81 21.14 41.96
N PRO A 468 -22.13 21.39 41.91
CA PRO A 468 -23.03 20.24 42.02
C PRO A 468 -24.34 20.42 41.25
N ASN A 469 -24.77 19.43 40.46
CA ASN A 469 -25.91 18.56 40.81
C ASN A 469 -26.23 17.53 39.70
N PRO A 470 -26.89 16.40 40.05
CA PRO A 470 -27.10 15.24 39.21
C PRO A 470 -28.54 15.12 38.65
N ARG A 471 -28.71 14.13 37.75
CA ARG A 471 -29.94 13.43 37.32
C ARG A 471 -30.95 14.16 36.42
N ALA A 472 -31.49 13.31 35.52
CA ALA A 472 -32.66 13.47 34.64
C ALA A 472 -32.50 14.54 33.56
N GLY A 473 -32.92 14.40 32.31
CA GLY A 473 -33.75 13.44 31.61
C GLY A 473 -34.13 14.15 30.28
N GLU A 474 -34.55 13.36 29.28
CA GLU A 474 -35.43 13.80 28.19
C GLU A 474 -34.87 14.50 26.93
N PHE A 475 -35.14 13.81 25.80
CA PHE A 475 -35.49 14.26 24.44
C PHE A 475 -34.50 15.06 23.55
N THR A 476 -33.95 14.32 22.56
CA THR A 476 -33.86 14.54 21.07
C THR A 476 -33.99 15.94 20.45
N PRO A 477 -33.42 16.20 19.24
CA PRO A 477 -33.02 15.26 18.18
C PRO A 477 -31.52 14.96 18.07
#